data_AF-A0A1X7BTE1-F1
#
_entry.id   AF-A0A1X7BTE1-F1
#
_cell.length_a   1.000
_cell.length_b   1.000
_cell.length_c   1.000
_cell.angle_alpha   90.00
_cell.angle_beta   90.00
_cell.angle_gamma   90.00
#
_symmetry.space_group_name_H-M   'P 1'
#
loop_
_entity.id
_entity.type
_entity.pdbx_description
1 polymer ?
#
loop_
_entity_poly.entity_id
_entity_poly.type
_entity_poly.pdbx_seq_one_letter_code
_entity_poly.pdbx_strand_id
1 'polypeptide(L)'
;MKWQFAITASVPIHFAQAEPLYVNDYETMFAERADEVVDSKPGERLLELDNGVSVTSKMVSGVQEYTAFDSSGHIPVGCLVQGLQVELAVVEACPEKIPDYHAKLLMSLADKLLIFYAENSVPPQDLQKIKTRLNVGLKATAHAISRKRYCAGIEVSEEIMDEAYLKLDEAVEQSIALPRLPVRSPCGPSVGRDQ
;
A
#
# COMPACT_ATOMS: atom_id res chain seq x y z
N MET A 1 -18.36 17.94 -46.16
CA MET A 1 -18.59 17.82 -44.71
C MET A 1 -17.56 16.87 -44.12
N LYS A 2 -16.48 17.37 -43.50
CA LYS A 2 -15.47 16.53 -42.83
C LYS A 2 -15.77 16.57 -41.33
N TRP A 3 -16.13 15.42 -40.77
CA TRP A 3 -16.32 15.25 -39.33
C TRP A 3 -14.98 14.83 -38.72
N GLN A 4 -14.38 15.68 -37.90
CA GLN A 4 -13.25 15.33 -37.04
C GLN A 4 -13.80 14.83 -35.71
N PHE A 5 -13.66 13.53 -35.46
CA PHE A 5 -13.83 12.96 -34.13
C PHE A 5 -12.54 13.23 -33.34
N ALA A 6 -12.61 14.16 -32.38
CA ALA A 6 -11.59 14.31 -31.36
C ALA A 6 -11.76 13.16 -30.35
N ILE A 7 -10.95 12.12 -30.48
CA ILE A 7 -10.80 11.09 -29.44
C ILE A 7 -9.92 11.71 -28.35
N THR A 8 -10.55 12.25 -27.30
CA THR A 8 -9.86 12.53 -26.03
C THR A 8 -9.56 11.19 -25.37
N ALA A 9 -8.39 10.63 -25.66
CA ALA A 9 -7.84 9.52 -24.90
C ALA A 9 -7.52 10.03 -23.49
N SER A 10 -8.44 9.82 -22.55
CA SER A 10 -8.18 9.95 -21.12
C SER A 10 -7.18 8.86 -20.73
N VAL A 11 -5.89 9.14 -20.85
CA VAL A 11 -4.85 8.25 -20.31
C VAL A 11 -5.04 8.24 -18.80
N PRO A 12 -5.34 7.09 -18.17
CA PRO A 12 -5.32 7.01 -16.73
C PRO A 12 -3.88 7.26 -16.28
N ILE A 13 -3.64 8.43 -15.69
CA ILE A 13 -2.37 8.76 -15.05
C ILE A 13 -2.25 7.76 -13.89
N HIS A 14 -1.54 6.66 -14.14
CA HIS A 14 -1.09 5.76 -13.09
C HIS A 14 0.07 6.50 -12.43
N PHE A 15 -0.26 7.39 -11.52
CA PHE A 15 0.75 7.96 -10.63
C PHE A 15 1.44 6.77 -9.95
N ALA A 16 2.74 6.63 -10.15
CA ALA A 16 3.55 5.78 -9.31
C ALA A 16 3.46 6.36 -7.91
N GLN A 17 2.66 5.71 -7.06
CA GLN A 17 2.31 6.27 -5.77
C GLN A 17 3.11 5.55 -4.70
N ALA A 18 3.72 6.36 -3.86
CA ALA A 18 4.57 5.92 -2.78
C ALA A 18 3.85 4.98 -1.80
N GLU A 19 2.51 4.99 -1.74
CA GLU A 19 1.73 4.10 -0.87
C GLU A 19 0.28 3.82 -1.38
N PRO A 20 -0.35 2.69 -1.01
CA PRO A 20 -1.62 2.22 -1.60
C PRO A 20 -2.89 2.99 -1.21
N LEU A 21 -2.92 3.72 -0.09
CA LEU A 21 -4.11 4.40 0.43
C LEU A 21 -4.19 5.89 0.03
N TYR A 22 -3.18 6.45 -0.62
CA TYR A 22 -3.08 7.84 -1.09
C TYR A 22 -3.20 8.94 0.00
N VAL A 23 -2.88 8.63 1.24
CA VAL A 23 -3.14 9.41 2.46
C VAL A 23 -2.03 10.37 2.85
N ASN A 24 -0.80 10.13 2.41
CA ASN A 24 0.34 11.00 2.71
C ASN A 24 0.32 12.23 1.78
N ASP A 25 0.43 13.41 2.36
CA ASP A 25 0.59 14.68 1.66
C ASP A 25 2.09 14.98 1.46
N TYR A 26 2.65 14.38 0.42
CA TYR A 26 4.06 14.55 0.08
C TYR A 26 4.40 15.97 -0.37
N GLU A 27 3.45 16.70 -0.94
CA GLU A 27 3.69 18.07 -1.38
C GLU A 27 3.89 19.00 -0.18
N THR A 28 2.96 18.94 0.78
CA THR A 28 3.09 19.69 2.03
C THR A 28 4.33 19.24 2.81
N MET A 29 4.62 17.93 2.87
CA MET A 29 5.83 17.42 3.52
C MET A 29 7.13 18.00 2.93
N PHE A 30 7.24 18.08 1.60
CA PHE A 30 8.40 18.69 0.94
C PHE A 30 8.47 20.20 1.15
N ALA A 31 7.33 20.89 1.25
CA ALA A 31 7.29 22.33 1.50
C ALA A 31 7.68 22.67 2.94
N GLU A 32 7.23 21.89 3.92
CA GLU A 32 7.52 22.10 5.34
C GLU A 32 8.96 21.74 5.70
N ARG A 33 9.57 20.78 5.00
CA ARG A 33 10.95 20.32 5.20
C ARG A 33 11.91 20.79 4.10
N ALA A 34 11.64 21.96 3.50
CA ALA A 34 12.38 22.43 2.33
C ALA A 34 13.89 22.59 2.56
N ASP A 35 14.31 22.80 3.80
CA ASP A 35 15.71 22.89 4.24
C ASP A 35 16.42 21.53 4.37
N GLU A 36 15.66 20.44 4.51
CA GLU A 36 16.15 19.06 4.52
C GLU A 36 16.18 18.44 3.11
N VAL A 37 15.51 19.06 2.13
CA VAL A 37 15.42 18.57 0.76
C VAL A 37 16.70 18.84 -0.02
N VAL A 38 17.27 17.81 -0.63
CA VAL A 38 18.47 17.90 -1.48
C VAL A 38 18.18 17.50 -2.92
N ASP A 39 18.90 18.08 -3.87
CA ASP A 39 18.88 17.61 -5.26
C ASP A 39 19.72 16.33 -5.39
N SER A 40 19.08 15.16 -5.54
CA SER A 40 19.77 13.87 -5.65
C SER A 40 20.37 13.66 -7.05
N LYS A 41 19.69 14.17 -8.08
CA LYS A 41 20.13 14.19 -9.49
C LYS A 41 19.35 15.26 -10.26
N PRO A 42 19.74 15.61 -11.50
CA PRO A 42 19.04 16.66 -12.25
C PRO A 42 17.53 16.41 -12.37
N GLY A 43 16.75 17.34 -11.80
CA GLY A 43 15.28 17.29 -11.82
C GLY A 43 14.64 16.34 -10.80
N GLU A 44 15.42 15.83 -9.84
CA GLU A 44 14.94 14.97 -8.76
C GLU A 44 15.38 15.53 -7.41
N ARG A 45 14.42 15.63 -6.49
CA ARG A 45 14.61 16.07 -5.12
C ARG A 45 14.42 14.90 -4.17
N LEU A 46 15.25 14.81 -3.14
CA LEU A 46 15.24 13.75 -2.14
C LEU A 46 15.03 14.37 -0.76
N LEU A 47 14.16 13.75 0.02
CA LEU A 47 13.96 13.98 1.44
C LEU A 47 14.26 12.68 2.17
N GLU A 48 15.24 12.68 3.07
CA GLU A 48 15.52 11.55 3.95
C GLU A 48 14.87 11.82 5.32
N LEU A 49 14.04 10.88 5.79
CA LEU A 49 13.42 10.95 7.11
C LEU A 49 14.27 10.14 8.11
N ASP A 50 14.36 10.62 9.35
CA ASP A 50 15.16 9.99 10.43
C ASP A 50 14.74 8.56 10.77
N ASN A 51 13.56 8.12 10.31
CA ASN A 51 12.98 6.81 10.57
C ASN A 51 13.29 5.76 9.47
N GLY A 52 14.26 6.06 8.60
CA GLY A 52 14.69 5.14 7.54
C GLY A 52 13.78 5.13 6.32
N VAL A 53 12.93 6.15 6.14
CA VAL A 53 12.16 6.33 4.90
C VAL A 53 12.75 7.47 4.10
N SER A 54 13.01 7.24 2.82
CA SER A 54 13.35 8.29 1.87
C SER A 54 12.20 8.54 0.91
N VAL A 55 11.95 9.81 0.59
CA VAL A 55 10.94 10.23 -0.38
C VAL A 55 11.64 11.01 -1.49
N THR A 56 11.32 10.66 -2.72
CA THR A 56 11.86 11.27 -3.92
C THR A 56 10.73 11.96 -4.68
N SER A 57 10.99 13.18 -5.12
CA SER A 57 10.08 14.05 -5.86
C SER A 57 10.68 14.33 -7.24
N LYS A 58 9.96 14.01 -8.30
CA LYS A 58 10.39 14.24 -9.70
C LYS A 58 9.25 14.72 -10.58
N MET A 59 9.54 15.68 -11.46
CA MET A 59 8.59 16.07 -12.52
C MET A 59 8.63 15.05 -13.67
N VAL A 60 7.49 14.43 -13.97
CA VAL A 60 7.30 13.46 -15.05
C VAL A 60 6.13 13.94 -15.91
N SER A 61 6.39 14.24 -17.18
CA SER A 61 5.36 14.70 -18.14
C SER A 61 4.55 15.92 -17.65
N GLY A 62 5.20 16.85 -16.93
CA GLY A 62 4.55 18.04 -16.38
C GLY A 62 3.75 17.80 -15.09
N VAL A 63 3.86 16.60 -14.51
CA VAL A 63 3.19 16.21 -13.27
C VAL A 63 4.24 15.90 -12.21
N GLN A 64 4.01 16.39 -10.99
CA GLN A 64 4.87 16.08 -9.85
C GLN A 64 4.56 14.67 -9.36
N GLU A 65 5.55 13.77 -9.42
CA GLU A 65 5.46 12.41 -8.89
C GLU A 65 6.27 12.28 -7.61
N TYR A 66 5.81 11.40 -6.71
CA TYR A 66 6.47 11.07 -5.46
C TYR A 66 6.64 9.55 -5.34
N THR A 67 7.87 9.11 -5.15
CA THR A 67 8.20 7.73 -4.80
C THR A 67 8.81 7.70 -3.41
N ALA A 68 8.56 6.66 -2.63
CA ALA A 68 9.18 6.53 -1.32
C ALA A 68 9.73 5.13 -1.14
N PHE A 69 10.80 5.02 -0.36
CA PHE A 69 11.53 3.79 -0.08
C PHE A 69 11.78 3.67 1.42
N ASP A 70 11.46 2.52 1.99
CA ASP A 70 11.69 2.18 3.38
C ASP A 70 12.91 1.26 3.48
N SER A 71 13.97 1.78 4.11
CA SER A 71 15.23 1.10 4.40
C SER A 71 15.37 0.67 5.87
N SER A 72 14.27 0.67 6.64
CA SER A 72 14.27 0.31 8.07
C SER A 72 14.65 -1.15 8.36
N GLY A 73 14.76 -2.01 7.34
CA GLY A 73 15.01 -3.44 7.50
C GLY A 73 13.76 -4.26 7.80
N HIS A 74 12.58 -3.62 7.89
CA HIS A 74 11.28 -4.28 8.05
C HIS A 74 10.49 -4.26 6.75
N ILE A 75 9.41 -5.07 6.65
CA ILE A 75 8.51 -5.00 5.51
C ILE A 75 7.80 -3.64 5.52
N PRO A 76 7.76 -2.88 4.41
CA PRO A 76 7.06 -1.61 4.38
C PRO A 76 5.57 -1.81 4.64
N VAL A 77 4.99 -1.01 5.52
CA VAL A 77 3.59 -1.19 5.97
C VAL A 77 2.59 -1.08 4.82
N GLY A 78 2.88 -0.26 3.80
CA GLY A 78 2.06 -0.20 2.58
C GLY A 78 2.08 -1.48 1.76
N CYS A 79 3.12 -2.31 1.82
CA CYS A 79 3.11 -3.64 1.21
C CYS A 79 2.15 -4.59 1.92
N LEU A 80 2.19 -4.58 3.25
CA LEU A 80 1.30 -5.43 4.06
C LEU A 80 -0.16 -5.02 3.87
N VAL A 81 -0.47 -3.72 3.82
CA VAL A 81 -1.81 -3.23 3.52
C VAL A 81 -2.26 -3.62 2.11
N GLN A 82 -1.40 -3.53 1.10
CA GLN A 82 -1.74 -3.96 -0.24
C GLN A 82 -2.05 -5.47 -0.30
N GLY A 83 -1.24 -6.30 0.37
CA GLY A 83 -1.48 -7.74 0.48
C GLY A 83 -2.79 -8.05 1.19
N LEU A 84 -3.01 -7.47 2.38
CA LEU A 84 -4.25 -7.65 3.14
C LEU A 84 -5.49 -7.18 2.37
N GLN A 85 -5.39 -6.10 1.59
CA GLN A 85 -6.51 -5.66 0.74
C GLN A 85 -6.90 -6.74 -0.27
N VAL A 86 -5.93 -7.47 -0.84
CA VAL A 86 -6.19 -8.57 -1.77
C VAL A 86 -6.80 -9.77 -1.03
N GLU A 87 -6.22 -10.18 0.10
CA GLU A 87 -6.73 -11.30 0.91
C GLU A 87 -8.16 -11.04 1.40
N LEU A 88 -8.43 -9.85 1.94
CA LEU A 88 -9.79 -9.47 2.37
C LEU A 88 -10.76 -9.38 1.18
N ALA A 89 -10.30 -8.99 0.00
CA ALA A 89 -11.13 -9.02 -1.20
C ALA A 89 -11.44 -10.45 -1.66
N VAL A 90 -10.54 -11.42 -1.43
CA VAL A 90 -10.81 -12.85 -1.63
C VAL A 90 -11.85 -13.34 -0.63
N VAL A 91 -11.72 -12.98 0.65
CA VAL A 91 -12.73 -13.30 1.68
C VAL A 91 -14.11 -12.75 1.30
N GLU A 92 -14.21 -11.51 0.81
CA GLU A 92 -15.49 -10.92 0.38
C GLU A 92 -16.05 -11.61 -0.88
N ALA A 93 -15.19 -11.94 -1.85
CA ALA A 93 -15.63 -12.51 -3.13
C ALA A 93 -15.89 -14.03 -3.10
N CYS A 94 -15.21 -14.76 -2.22
CA CYS A 94 -15.21 -16.22 -2.14
C CYS A 94 -15.34 -16.71 -0.67
N PRO A 95 -16.39 -16.31 0.07
CA PRO A 95 -16.50 -16.55 1.51
C PRO A 95 -16.50 -18.04 1.89
N GLU A 96 -16.93 -18.93 1.00
CA GLU A 96 -16.91 -20.37 1.22
C GLU A 96 -15.53 -21.02 1.10
N LYS A 97 -14.52 -20.26 0.63
CA LYS A 97 -13.16 -20.75 0.40
C LYS A 97 -12.20 -20.45 1.55
N ILE A 98 -12.55 -19.49 2.40
CA ILE A 98 -11.70 -19.06 3.50
C ILE A 98 -12.41 -19.39 4.82
N PRO A 99 -11.79 -20.17 5.72
CA PRO A 99 -12.35 -20.42 7.04
C PRO A 99 -12.64 -19.14 7.82
N ASP A 100 -13.74 -19.11 8.57
CA ASP A 100 -14.18 -17.93 9.35
C ASP A 100 -13.10 -17.40 10.32
N TYR A 101 -12.27 -18.28 10.86
CA TYR A 101 -11.22 -17.88 11.80
C TYR A 101 -10.06 -17.15 11.09
N HIS A 102 -9.72 -17.53 9.86
CA HIS A 102 -8.76 -16.79 9.03
C HIS A 102 -9.30 -15.44 8.61
N ALA A 103 -10.59 -15.36 8.23
CA ALA A 103 -11.24 -14.09 7.92
C ALA A 103 -11.17 -13.11 9.11
N LYS A 104 -11.45 -13.59 10.34
CA LYS A 104 -11.33 -12.79 11.56
C LYS A 104 -9.90 -12.35 11.85
N LEU A 105 -8.92 -13.24 11.64
CA LEU A 105 -7.50 -12.91 11.79
C LEU A 105 -7.09 -11.80 10.81
N LEU A 106 -7.42 -11.94 9.53
CA LEU A 106 -7.16 -10.93 8.50
C LEU A 106 -7.76 -9.56 8.85
N MET A 107 -9.00 -9.54 9.34
CA MET A 107 -9.64 -8.30 9.81
C MET A 107 -8.88 -7.67 10.98
N SER A 108 -8.45 -8.48 11.95
CA SER A 108 -7.66 -8.00 13.09
C SER A 108 -6.30 -7.45 12.66
N LEU A 109 -5.61 -8.11 11.73
CA LEU A 109 -4.34 -7.65 11.18
C LEU A 109 -4.51 -6.34 10.42
N ALA A 110 -5.58 -6.23 9.63
CA ALA A 110 -5.90 -4.99 8.93
C ALA A 110 -6.13 -3.84 9.92
N ASP A 111 -6.89 -4.06 11.00
CA ASP A 111 -7.10 -3.05 12.03
C ASP A 111 -5.77 -2.54 12.64
N LYS A 112 -4.82 -3.45 12.96
CA LYS A 112 -3.47 -3.05 13.45
C LYS A 112 -2.76 -2.13 12.45
N LEU A 113 -2.72 -2.51 11.17
CA LEU A 113 -2.05 -1.71 10.13
C LEU A 113 -2.74 -0.38 9.87
N LEU A 114 -4.08 -0.34 9.92
CA LEU A 114 -4.82 0.89 9.68
C LEU A 114 -4.67 1.89 10.82
N ILE A 115 -4.54 1.42 12.07
CA ILE A 115 -4.16 2.25 13.21
C ILE A 115 -2.77 2.84 12.98
N PHE A 116 -1.79 2.00 12.61
CA PHE A 116 -0.45 2.48 12.29
C PHE A 116 -0.47 3.55 11.20
N TYR A 117 -1.24 3.34 10.13
CA TYR A 117 -1.44 4.32 9.06
C TYR A 117 -2.02 5.64 9.56
N ALA A 118 -3.06 5.58 10.38
CA ALA A 118 -3.69 6.78 10.94
C ALA A 118 -2.69 7.61 11.76
N GLU A 119 -1.86 6.95 12.56
CA GLU A 119 -0.88 7.57 13.45
C GLU A 119 0.38 8.08 12.74
N ASN A 120 0.83 7.38 11.68
CA ASN A 120 2.14 7.63 11.06
C ASN A 120 2.07 8.25 9.65
N SER A 121 0.87 8.43 9.09
CA SER A 121 0.70 9.27 7.91
C SER A 121 1.06 10.72 8.20
N VAL A 122 1.42 11.46 7.15
CA VAL A 122 1.75 12.89 7.23
C VAL A 122 0.78 13.68 6.37
N PRO A 123 -0.04 14.58 6.96
CA PRO A 123 -0.30 14.68 8.40
C PRO A 123 -1.01 13.42 8.93
N PRO A 124 -1.03 13.17 10.26
CA PRO A 124 -1.80 12.08 10.85
C PRO A 124 -3.26 12.15 10.39
N GLN A 125 -3.85 10.99 10.12
CA GLN A 125 -5.17 10.89 9.52
C GLN A 125 -6.18 10.31 10.51
N ASP A 126 -7.44 10.66 10.30
CA ASP A 126 -8.54 9.99 10.99
C ASP A 126 -8.64 8.51 10.58
N LEU A 127 -8.76 7.62 11.57
CA LEU A 127 -8.82 6.17 11.33
C LEU A 127 -10.03 5.76 10.47
N GLN A 128 -11.17 6.45 10.58
CA GLN A 128 -12.33 6.13 9.74
C GLN A 128 -12.10 6.52 8.28
N LYS A 129 -11.37 7.61 8.03
CA LYS A 129 -10.93 7.97 6.68
C LYS A 129 -10.01 6.89 6.09
N ILE A 130 -9.05 6.40 6.86
CA ILE A 130 -8.16 5.29 6.45
C ILE A 130 -8.97 4.02 6.12
N LYS A 131 -9.87 3.60 7.01
CA LYS A 131 -10.78 2.46 6.82
C LYS A 131 -11.63 2.60 5.56
N THR A 132 -12.16 3.80 5.32
CA THR A 132 -12.95 4.10 4.11
C THR A 132 -12.14 3.88 2.83
N ARG A 133 -10.87 4.31 2.81
CA ARG A 133 -10.01 4.15 1.63
C ARG A 133 -9.64 2.69 1.37
N LEU A 134 -9.31 1.93 2.41
CA LEU A 134 -9.11 0.48 2.27
C LEU A 134 -10.37 -0.18 1.68
N ASN A 135 -11.55 0.13 2.23
CA ASN A 135 -12.81 -0.48 1.79
C ASN A 135 -13.16 -0.16 0.32
N VAL A 136 -12.82 1.03 -0.17
CA VAL A 136 -13.00 1.37 -1.59
C VAL A 136 -12.13 0.48 -2.48
N GLY A 137 -10.85 0.33 -2.13
CA GLY A 137 -9.92 -0.54 -2.86
C GLY A 137 -10.32 -2.01 -2.79
N LEU A 138 -10.69 -2.50 -1.60
CA LEU A 138 -11.15 -3.86 -1.35
C LEU A 138 -12.36 -4.20 -2.23
N LYS A 139 -13.42 -3.36 -2.23
CA LYS A 139 -14.63 -3.59 -3.03
C LYS A 139 -14.33 -3.64 -4.53
N ALA A 140 -13.44 -2.77 -5.02
CA ALA A 140 -13.03 -2.79 -6.41
C ALA A 140 -12.30 -4.10 -6.77
N THR A 141 -11.41 -4.56 -5.89
CA THR A 141 -10.70 -5.84 -6.05
C THR A 141 -11.66 -7.04 -5.96
N ALA A 142 -12.56 -7.08 -4.98
CA ALA A 142 -13.53 -8.16 -4.80
C ALA A 142 -14.44 -8.30 -6.03
N HIS A 143 -14.91 -7.18 -6.59
CA HIS A 143 -15.68 -7.15 -7.83
C HIS A 143 -14.88 -7.62 -9.06
N ALA A 144 -13.56 -7.45 -9.07
CA ALA A 144 -12.70 -7.98 -10.12
C ALA A 144 -12.50 -9.50 -9.98
N ILE A 145 -12.37 -10.00 -8.75
CA ILE A 145 -12.21 -11.42 -8.42
C ILE A 145 -13.47 -12.20 -8.79
N SER A 146 -14.65 -11.74 -8.37
CA SER A 146 -15.94 -12.43 -8.58
C SER A 146 -16.27 -12.63 -10.06
N ARG A 147 -15.90 -11.68 -10.93
CA ARG A 147 -16.15 -11.76 -12.37
C ARG A 147 -15.27 -12.76 -13.12
N LYS A 148 -14.14 -13.18 -12.55
CA LYS A 148 -13.14 -14.01 -13.25
C LYS A 148 -13.25 -15.51 -12.95
N ARG A 149 -14.34 -15.96 -12.32
CA ARG A 149 -14.46 -17.35 -11.79
C ARG A 149 -13.28 -17.75 -10.90
N TYR A 150 -12.61 -16.76 -10.30
CA TYR A 150 -11.37 -16.96 -9.55
C TYR A 150 -11.57 -17.94 -8.38
N CYS A 151 -12.72 -17.84 -7.68
CA CYS A 151 -13.07 -18.72 -6.55
C CYS A 151 -13.04 -20.21 -6.90
N ALA A 152 -13.35 -20.59 -8.14
CA ALA A 152 -13.38 -22.01 -8.54
C ALA A 152 -11.98 -22.65 -8.56
N GLY A 153 -10.92 -21.85 -8.74
CA GLY A 153 -9.53 -22.32 -8.75
C GLY A 153 -8.83 -22.19 -7.40
N ILE A 154 -9.53 -21.70 -6.36
CA ILE A 154 -8.98 -21.63 -5.01
C ILE A 154 -9.13 -23.01 -4.37
N GLU A 155 -8.00 -23.71 -4.30
CA GLU A 155 -7.76 -24.86 -3.45
C GLU A 155 -6.57 -24.51 -2.56
N VAL A 156 -6.81 -24.39 -1.25
CA VAL A 156 -5.76 -24.10 -0.30
C VAL A 156 -5.83 -25.11 0.82
N SER A 157 -4.68 -25.70 1.16
CA SER A 157 -4.56 -26.54 2.36
C SER A 157 -4.68 -25.66 3.60
N GLU A 158 -5.50 -26.06 4.57
CA GLU A 158 -5.61 -25.34 5.85
C GLU A 158 -4.26 -25.20 6.55
N GLU A 159 -3.42 -26.25 6.52
CA GLU A 159 -2.07 -26.22 7.09
C GLU A 159 -1.17 -25.14 6.45
N ILE A 160 -1.27 -24.98 5.13
CA ILE A 160 -0.50 -23.96 4.40
C ILE A 160 -1.00 -22.55 4.77
N MET A 161 -2.32 -22.38 4.91
CA MET A 161 -2.90 -21.10 5.34
C MET A 161 -2.49 -20.75 6.76
N ASP A 162 -2.53 -21.72 7.68
CA ASP A 162 -2.13 -21.50 9.07
C ASP A 162 -0.68 -21.05 9.18
N GLU A 163 0.24 -21.72 8.49
CA GLU A 163 1.65 -21.31 8.45
C GLU A 163 1.81 -19.91 7.83
N ALA A 164 1.11 -19.63 6.73
CA ALA A 164 1.18 -18.35 6.04
C ALA A 164 0.66 -17.20 6.92
N TYR A 165 -0.46 -17.39 7.62
CA TYR A 165 -1.06 -16.37 8.46
C TYR A 165 -0.31 -16.15 9.77
N LEU A 166 0.33 -17.19 10.33
CA LEU A 166 1.24 -17.03 11.47
C LEU A 166 2.43 -16.14 11.09
N LYS A 167 3.06 -16.40 9.94
CA LYS A 167 4.15 -15.57 9.41
C LYS A 167 3.69 -14.15 9.10
N LEU A 168 2.46 -13.99 8.64
CA LEU A 168 1.88 -12.67 8.37
C LEU A 168 1.65 -11.87 9.66
N ASP A 169 1.14 -12.48 10.73
CA ASP A 169 0.99 -11.79 12.03
C ASP A 169 2.35 -11.36 12.58
N GLU A 170 3.36 -12.23 12.55
CA GLU A 170 4.73 -11.88 12.95
C GLU A 170 5.28 -10.71 12.11
N ALA A 171 5.11 -10.78 10.78
CA ALA A 171 5.53 -9.71 9.88
C ALA A 171 4.83 -8.38 10.17
N VAL A 172 3.53 -8.41 10.48
CA VAL A 172 2.76 -7.22 10.86
C VAL A 172 3.32 -6.62 12.15
N GLU A 173 3.52 -7.43 13.20
CA GLU A 173 4.06 -6.97 14.47
C GLU A 173 5.44 -6.35 14.33
N GLN A 174 6.36 -7.02 13.61
CA GLN A 174 7.69 -6.48 13.33
C GLN A 174 7.62 -5.17 12.54
N SER A 175 6.75 -5.10 11.53
CA SER A 175 6.63 -3.93 10.68
C SER A 175 6.02 -2.73 11.38
N ILE A 176 5.12 -2.90 12.34
CA ILE A 176 4.52 -1.76 13.07
C ILE A 176 5.30 -1.36 14.33
N ALA A 177 6.33 -2.12 14.71
CA ALA A 177 7.13 -1.85 15.91
C ALA A 177 7.90 -0.52 15.87
N LEU A 178 8.17 0.03 14.68
CA LEU A 178 8.88 1.29 14.48
C LEU A 178 7.96 2.34 13.84
N PRO A 179 7.68 3.46 14.51
CA PRO A 179 6.93 4.59 13.94
C PRO A 179 7.64 5.14 12.70
N ARG A 180 7.04 4.97 11.52
CA ARG A 180 7.57 5.48 10.25
C ARG A 180 6.50 5.69 9.21
N LEU A 181 6.80 6.53 8.22
CA LEU A 181 5.86 6.85 7.15
C LEU A 181 5.40 5.56 6.45
N PRO A 182 4.09 5.28 6.35
CA PRO A 182 3.62 4.06 5.71
C PRO A 182 3.81 4.18 4.20
N VAL A 183 4.76 3.41 3.67
CA VAL A 183 5.12 3.39 2.24
C VAL A 183 5.08 1.98 1.66
N ARG A 184 5.07 1.88 0.33
CA ARG A 184 4.95 0.62 -0.43
C ARG A 184 6.28 0.12 -1.00
N SER A 185 7.37 0.87 -0.99
CA SER A 185 8.63 0.36 -1.56
C SER A 185 9.63 0.05 -0.47
N PRO A 186 10.36 -1.08 -0.54
CA PRO A 186 10.23 -2.17 -1.53
C PRO A 186 9.09 -3.16 -1.20
N CYS A 187 8.28 -3.54 -2.20
CA CYS A 187 7.41 -4.73 -2.12
C CYS A 187 8.03 -5.91 -2.86
N GLY A 188 8.44 -6.94 -2.13
CA GLY A 188 9.02 -8.17 -2.66
C GLY A 188 9.69 -9.01 -1.58
N PRO A 189 10.22 -10.20 -1.89
CA PRO A 189 10.87 -11.10 -0.93
C PRO A 189 12.28 -10.62 -0.52
N SER A 190 12.43 -9.33 -0.20
CA SER A 190 13.72 -8.68 0.09
C SER A 190 13.94 -8.35 1.56
N VAL A 191 13.11 -8.84 2.48
CA VAL A 191 13.42 -8.81 3.91
C VAL A 191 13.87 -10.21 4.31
N GLY A 192 15.19 -10.43 4.37
CA GLY A 192 15.79 -11.68 4.85
C GLY A 192 16.73 -12.44 3.91
N ARG A 193 17.29 -11.82 2.85
CA ARG A 193 18.25 -12.52 1.97
C ARG A 193 19.74 -12.37 2.32
N ASP A 194 20.08 -11.64 3.37
CA ASP A 194 21.46 -11.56 3.89
C ASP A 194 21.46 -11.39 5.42
N GLN A 195 21.12 -12.43 6.18
CA GLN A 195 21.61 -12.67 7.55
C GLN A 195 21.68 -14.18 7.82
#